data_AF-A0A4R8SVC9-F1
#
_entry.id   AF-A0A4R8SVC9-F1
#
_cell.length_a   1.000
_cell.length_b   1.000
_cell.length_c   1.000
_cell.angle_alpha   90.00
_cell.angle_beta   90.00
_cell.angle_gamma   90.00
#
_symmetry.space_group_name_H-M   'P 1'
#
loop_
_entity.id
_entity.type
_entity.pdbx_description
1 polymer ?
#
loop_
_entity_poly.entity_id
_entity_poly.type
_entity_poly.pdbx_seq_one_letter_code
_entity_poly.pdbx_strand_id
1 'polypeptide(L)'
;MTVETRRQALSAQLLDQPHPVDIFGILEQRDAIDRVASVESEDMATRLLTLAMSAHDEVMVRALLHAAYHHRWPQTRDAYTAAHPETNTAATELWTLTEKEHADDRK
;
A
#
# COMPACT_ATOMS: atom_id res chain seq x y z
N MET A 1 22.89 4.88 -4.80
CA MET A 1 21.45 4.58 -4.90
C MET A 1 20.73 5.66 -4.11
N THR A 2 19.82 6.43 -4.71
CA THR A 2 19.13 7.52 -4.02
C THR A 2 17.98 6.98 -3.16
N VAL A 3 17.51 7.77 -2.19
CA VAL A 3 16.37 7.43 -1.33
C VAL A 3 15.12 7.16 -2.17
N GLU A 4 14.90 7.96 -3.21
CA GLU A 4 13.78 7.82 -4.15
C GLU A 4 13.82 6.51 -4.94
N THR A 5 15.00 6.11 -5.46
CA THR A 5 15.16 4.80 -6.12
C THR A 5 14.91 3.64 -5.16
N ARG A 6 15.30 3.77 -3.89
CA ARG A 6 15.07 2.73 -2.88
C ARG A 6 13.58 2.63 -2.50
N ARG A 7 12.89 3.76 -2.36
CA ARG A 7 11.44 3.82 -2.15
C ARG A 7 10.69 3.17 -3.31
N GLN A 8 11.09 3.48 -4.54
CA GLN A 8 10.48 2.95 -5.75
C GLN A 8 10.66 1.42 -5.85
N ALA A 9 11.84 0.90 -5.49
CA ALA A 9 12.09 -0.55 -5.44
C ALA A 9 11.25 -1.26 -4.37
N LEU A 10 11.16 -0.69 -3.16
CA LEU A 10 10.34 -1.25 -2.07
C LEU A 10 8.85 -1.19 -2.39
N SER A 11 8.39 -0.09 -3.01
CA SER A 11 7.01 0.05 -3.47
C SER A 11 6.69 -0.96 -4.57
N ALA A 12 7.59 -1.15 -5.54
CA ALA A 12 7.41 -2.17 -6.58
C ALA A 12 7.37 -3.59 -6.00
N GLN A 13 8.18 -3.87 -4.98
CA GLN A 13 8.21 -5.18 -4.31
C GLN A 13 6.94 -5.47 -3.49
N LEU A 14 6.35 -4.45 -2.86
CA LEU A 14 5.21 -4.62 -1.94
C LEU A 14 3.85 -4.35 -2.59
N LEU A 15 3.81 -3.43 -3.54
CA LEU A 15 2.58 -2.91 -4.14
C LEU A 15 2.38 -3.41 -5.57
N ASP A 16 3.21 -4.37 -6.00
CA ASP A 16 3.29 -4.99 -7.33
C ASP A 16 2.51 -4.20 -8.39
N GLN A 17 3.16 -3.17 -8.95
CA GLN A 17 2.48 -2.32 -9.92
C GLN A 17 2.19 -3.15 -11.17
N PRO A 18 0.93 -3.19 -11.65
CA PRO A 18 0.60 -3.90 -12.87
C PRO A 18 1.53 -3.43 -13.98
N HIS A 19 2.15 -4.39 -14.68
CA HIS A 19 3.14 -4.06 -15.69
C HIS A 19 2.51 -3.16 -16.77
N PRO A 20 3.23 -2.15 -17.31
CA PRO A 20 2.69 -1.17 -18.25
C PRO A 20 2.03 -1.74 -19.52
N VAL A 21 2.30 -3.01 -19.82
CA VAL A 21 1.76 -3.75 -20.97
C VAL A 21 0.38 -4.36 -20.72
N ASP A 22 -0.10 -4.41 -19.48
CA ASP A 22 -1.44 -4.89 -19.14
C ASP A 22 -2.38 -3.71 -18.83
N ILE A 23 -3.05 -3.24 -19.88
CA ILE A 23 -4.01 -2.13 -19.79
C ILE A 23 -5.19 -2.49 -18.88
N PHE A 24 -5.63 -3.75 -18.86
CA PHE A 24 -6.75 -4.18 -18.02
C PHE A 24 -6.35 -4.18 -16.55
N GLY A 25 -5.18 -4.71 -16.22
CA GLY A 25 -4.64 -4.64 -14.85
C GLY A 25 -4.45 -3.20 -14.36
N ILE A 26 -4.03 -2.27 -15.23
CA ILE A 26 -3.94 -0.84 -14.88
C ILE A 26 -5.33 -0.24 -14.58
N LEU A 27 -6.34 -0.55 -15.39
CA LEU A 27 -7.70 -0.04 -15.20
C LEU A 27 -8.34 -0.60 -13.92
N GLU A 28 -8.16 -1.89 -13.64
CA GLU A 28 -8.64 -2.54 -12.41
C GLU A 28 -7.97 -1.92 -11.18
N GLN A 29 -6.66 -1.69 -11.22
CA GLN A 29 -5.95 -1.05 -10.11
C GLN A 29 -6.42 0.39 -9.88
N ARG A 30 -6.67 1.16 -10.95
CA ARG A 30 -7.22 2.52 -10.84
C ARG A 30 -8.61 2.53 -10.24
N ASP A 31 -9.48 1.64 -10.68
CA ASP A 31 -10.83 1.53 -10.14
C ASP A 31 -10.81 1.11 -8.66
N ALA A 32 -9.93 0.20 -8.26
CA ALA A 32 -9.73 -0.14 -6.85
C ALA A 32 -9.23 1.06 -6.03
N ILE A 33 -8.30 1.87 -6.56
CA ILE A 33 -7.85 3.11 -5.91
C ILE A 33 -9.00 4.10 -5.77
N ASP A 34 -9.81 4.30 -6.81
CA ASP A 34 -10.95 5.21 -6.80
C ASP A 34 -12.00 4.76 -5.76
N ARG A 35 -12.23 3.45 -5.61
CA ARG A 35 -13.10 2.90 -4.56
C ARG A 35 -12.52 3.17 -3.17
N VAL A 36 -11.22 2.95 -2.97
CA VAL A 36 -10.55 3.14 -1.67
C VAL A 36 -10.43 4.62 -1.28
N ALA A 37 -10.42 5.54 -2.25
CA ALA A 37 -10.41 6.98 -1.97
C ALA A 37 -11.62 7.47 -1.14
N SER A 38 -12.72 6.70 -1.13
CA SER A 38 -13.89 6.96 -0.29
C SER A 38 -13.79 6.43 1.14
N VAL A 39 -12.71 5.71 1.48
CA VAL A 39 -12.50 5.15 2.81
C VAL A 39 -11.99 6.26 3.74
N GLU A 40 -12.82 6.64 4.70
CA GLU A 40 -12.51 7.77 5.60
C GLU A 40 -11.82 7.36 6.91
N SER A 41 -11.76 6.06 7.23
CA SER A 41 -11.23 5.58 8.50
C SER A 41 -10.33 4.36 8.38
N GLU A 42 -9.32 4.34 9.25
CA GLU A 42 -8.39 3.24 9.44
C GLU A 42 -9.08 1.91 9.81
N ASP A 43 -10.10 1.98 10.67
CA ASP A 43 -10.88 0.79 11.05
C ASP A 43 -11.56 0.15 9.84
N MET A 44 -12.12 0.98 8.95
CA MET A 44 -12.77 0.50 7.74
C MET A 44 -11.74 -0.09 6.78
N ALA A 45 -10.62 0.61 6.57
CA ALA A 45 -9.53 0.14 5.72
C ALA A 45 -8.98 -1.22 6.19
N THR A 46 -8.80 -1.40 7.50
CA THR A 46 -8.29 -2.65 8.09
C THR A 46 -9.27 -3.82 7.90
N ARG A 47 -10.58 -3.58 8.03
CA ARG A 47 -11.61 -4.59 7.77
C ARG A 47 -11.65 -4.97 6.29
N LEU A 48 -11.63 -3.98 5.40
CA LEU A 48 -11.61 -4.20 3.96
C LEU A 48 -10.36 -4.94 3.53
N LEU A 49 -9.21 -4.65 4.14
CA LEU A 49 -7.95 -5.33 3.84
C LEU A 49 -8.02 -6.81 4.23
N THR A 50 -8.54 -7.09 5.42
CA THR A 50 -8.72 -8.47 5.90
C THR A 50 -9.67 -9.25 4.99
N LEU A 51 -10.76 -8.60 4.55
CA LEU A 51 -11.70 -9.20 3.60
C LEU A 51 -11.04 -9.47 2.24
N ALA A 52 -10.31 -8.49 1.69
CA ALA A 52 -9.61 -8.62 0.41
C ALA A 52 -8.58 -9.75 0.45
N MET A 53 -7.79 -9.86 1.53
CA MET A 53 -6.87 -10.98 1.73
C MET A 53 -7.59 -12.33 1.78
N SER A 54 -8.73 -12.41 2.48
CA SER A 54 -9.52 -13.66 2.55
C SER A 54 -10.14 -14.06 1.21
N ALA A 55 -10.42 -13.10 0.34
CA ALA A 55 -10.96 -13.31 -1.00
C ALA A 55 -9.87 -13.52 -2.07
N HIS A 56 -8.59 -13.45 -1.68
CA HIS A 56 -7.45 -13.41 -2.60
C HIS A 56 -7.55 -12.29 -3.65
N ASP A 57 -8.16 -11.15 -3.29
CA ASP A 57 -8.28 -9.96 -4.14
C ASP A 57 -7.02 -9.10 -4.01
N GLU A 58 -5.98 -9.47 -4.73
CA GLU A 58 -4.67 -8.81 -4.68
C GLU A 58 -4.73 -7.35 -5.17
N VAL A 59 -5.67 -7.01 -6.05
CA VAL A 59 -5.84 -5.64 -6.58
C VAL A 59 -6.36 -4.73 -5.46
N MET A 60 -7.38 -5.19 -4.73
CA MET A 60 -7.92 -4.45 -3.59
C MET A 60 -6.93 -4.38 -2.42
N VAL A 61 -6.17 -5.45 -2.15
CA VAL A 61 -5.09 -5.45 -1.15
C VAL A 61 -4.06 -4.36 -1.47
N ARG A 62 -3.60 -4.28 -2.72
CA ARG A 62 -2.65 -3.25 -3.17
C ARG A 62 -3.21 -1.83 -3.03
N ALA A 63 -4.47 -1.62 -3.44
CA ALA A 63 -5.12 -0.31 -3.31
C ALA A 63 -5.24 0.14 -1.84
N LEU A 64 -5.63 -0.77 -0.95
CA LEU A 64 -5.74 -0.49 0.49
C LEU A 64 -4.39 -0.24 1.16
N LEU A 65 -3.34 -0.95 0.76
CA LEU A 65 -1.98 -0.68 1.22
C LEU A 65 -1.49 0.69 0.76
N HIS A 66 -1.73 1.07 -0.50
CA HIS A 66 -1.44 2.41 -0.99
C HIS A 66 -2.12 3.49 -0.15
N ALA A 67 -3.41 3.32 0.15
CA ALA A 67 -4.14 4.23 1.02
C ALA A 67 -3.61 4.25 2.46
N ALA A 68 -3.21 3.10 3.01
CA ALA A 68 -2.64 3.02 4.34
C ALA A 68 -1.32 3.79 4.47
N TYR A 69 -0.45 3.74 3.46
CA TYR A 69 0.77 4.56 3.42
C TYR A 69 0.46 6.05 3.25
N HIS A 70 -0.52 6.40 2.41
CA HIS A 70 -0.90 7.79 2.15
C HIS A 70 -1.54 8.46 3.37
N HIS A 71 -2.53 7.80 3.99
CA HIS A 71 -3.29 8.33 5.13
C HIS A 71 -2.66 8.03 6.49
N ARG A 72 -1.55 7.30 6.52
CA ARG A 72 -0.85 6.84 7.73
C ARG A 72 -1.73 6.02 8.64
N TRP A 73 -2.23 4.90 8.12
CA TRP A 73 -3.01 3.92 8.88
C TRP A 73 -2.12 2.75 9.33
N PRO A 74 -1.41 2.87 10.48
CA PRO A 74 -0.51 1.84 10.98
C PRO A 74 -1.19 0.49 11.22
N GLN A 75 -2.42 0.46 11.71
CA GLN A 75 -3.18 -0.77 11.97
C GLN A 75 -3.47 -1.53 10.68
N THR A 76 -3.80 -0.81 9.59
CA THR A 76 -4.01 -1.43 8.28
C THR A 76 -2.71 -2.03 7.75
N ARG A 77 -1.57 -1.32 7.87
CA ARG A 77 -0.25 -1.87 7.53
C ARG A 77 0.07 -3.12 8.36
N ASP A 78 -0.14 -3.04 9.68
CA ASP A 78 0.19 -4.12 10.61
C ASP A 78 -0.67 -5.36 10.37
N ALA A 79 -1.94 -5.19 10.00
CA ALA A 79 -2.79 -6.29 9.59
C ALA A 79 -2.25 -7.01 8.35
N TYR A 80 -1.68 -6.27 7.39
CA TYR A 80 -1.05 -6.88 6.21
C TYR A 80 0.24 -7.63 6.57
N THR A 81 1.14 -7.02 7.34
CA THR A 81 2.43 -7.65 7.70
C THR A 81 2.27 -8.82 8.66
N ALA A 82 1.22 -8.83 9.49
CA ALA A 82 0.85 -9.98 10.30
C ALA A 82 0.42 -11.18 9.44
N ALA A 83 -0.26 -10.93 8.32
CA ALA A 83 -0.67 -11.96 7.37
C ALA A 83 0.47 -12.39 6.42
N HIS A 84 1.43 -11.50 6.14
CA HIS A 84 2.57 -11.73 5.24
C HIS A 84 3.90 -11.40 5.92
N PRO A 85 4.36 -12.20 6.91
CA PRO A 85 5.55 -11.90 7.70
C PRO A 85 6.83 -11.70 6.87
N GLU A 86 6.92 -12.36 5.71
CA GLU A 86 8.02 -12.24 4.75
C GLU A 86 8.17 -10.83 4.16
N THR A 87 7.08 -10.05 4.13
CA THR A 87 7.08 -8.68 3.61
C THR A 87 7.37 -7.62 4.67
N ASN A 88 7.42 -8.01 5.96
CA ASN A 88 7.46 -7.10 7.10
C ASN A 88 8.69 -6.15 7.09
N THR A 89 9.86 -6.66 6.72
CA THR A 89 11.10 -5.85 6.62
C THR A 89 10.96 -4.75 5.57
N ALA A 90 10.45 -5.10 4.38
CA ALA A 90 10.25 -4.13 3.31
C ALA A 90 9.14 -3.13 3.67
N ALA A 91 8.05 -3.60 4.29
CA ALA A 91 6.92 -2.75 4.69
C ALA A 91 7.31 -1.73 5.77
N THR A 92 8.14 -2.13 6.73
CA THR A 92 8.70 -1.27 7.79
C THR A 92 9.67 -0.24 7.21
N GLU A 93 10.52 -0.64 6.26
CA GLU A 93 11.46 0.27 5.59
C GLU A 93 10.72 1.32 4.77
N LEU A 94 9.69 0.93 4.00
CA LEU A 94 8.85 1.84 3.23
C LEU A 94 8.09 2.83 4.15
N TRP A 95 7.59 2.36 5.29
CA TRP A 95 6.94 3.21 6.28
C TRP A 95 7.88 4.29 6.82
N THR A 96 9.08 3.89 7.22
CA THR A 96 10.10 4.80 7.77
C THR A 96 10.52 5.87 6.75
N LEU A 97 10.56 5.52 5.46
CA LEU A 97 10.84 6.47 4.38
C LEU A 97 9.68 7.46 4.18
N THR A 98 8.45 6.98 4.20
CA THR A 98 7.23 7.81 4.06
C THR A 98 7.11 8.80 5.22
N GLU A 99 7.48 8.40 6.44
CA GLU A 99 7.50 9.30 7.59
C GLU A 99 8.50 10.45 7.46
N LYS A 100 9.69 10.18 6.86
CA LYS A 100 10.75 11.17 6.67
C LYS A 100 10.42 12.21 5.60
N GLU A 101 9.91 11.81 4.44
CA GLU A 101 9.53 12.76 3.36
C GLU A 101 8.56 13.84 3.86
N HIS A 102 7.49 13.41 4.53
CA HIS A 102 6.51 14.33 5.10
C HIS A 102 7.02 15.14 6.30
N ALA A 103 8.11 14.73 6.95
CA ALA A 103 8.77 15.56 7.96
C ALA A 103 9.58 16.69 7.32
N ASP A 104 10.14 16.44 6.14
CA ASP A 104 10.89 17.42 5.36
C ASP A 104 9.97 18.40 4.60
N ASP A 105 8.80 17.96 4.12
CA ASP A 105 7.79 18.83 3.47
C ASP A 105 7.17 19.88 4.43
N ARG A 106 7.37 19.74 5.76
CA ARG A 106 6.86 20.66 6.78
C ARG A 106 7.89 21.71 7.24
N LYS A 107 9.06 21.77 6.62
CA LYS A 107 10.11 22.78 6.89
C LYS A 107 10.22 23.80 5.77
#